data_AF-A0A7S2FDW1-F1
#
_entry.id   AF-A0A7S2FDW1-F1
#
_cell.length_a   1.000
_cell.length_b   1.000
_cell.length_c   1.000
_cell.angle_alpha   90.00
_cell.angle_beta   90.00
_cell.angle_gamma   90.00
#
_symmetry.space_group_name_H-M   'P 1'
#
loop_
_entity.id
_entity.type
_entity.pdbx_description
1 polymer ?
#
loop_
_entity_poly.entity_id
_entity_poly.type
_entity_poly.pdbx_seq_one_letter_code
_entity_poly.pdbx_strand_id
1 'polypeptide(L)'
;LVDLPMLVTADSNTAVDNLVKGIGKTGLKVVRVGRPESIREDVKQYALDGRWKELKKAEVVCATCIGASGTTLDKVRFSTVLIDECTQAAESAALVPIARGCQQCILIGDQCQLPPTVLSDVAENENLGE
;
A
#
# COMPACT_ATOMS: atom_id res chain seq x y z
N LEU A 1 -2.73 -12.98 16.83
CA LEU A 1 -2.04 -11.74 17.22
C LEU A 1 -1.34 -11.24 15.98
N VAL A 2 -1.69 -10.05 15.50
CA VAL A 2 -1.10 -9.46 14.29
C VAL A 2 0.16 -8.71 14.72
N ASP A 3 1.27 -8.93 14.02
CA ASP A 3 2.50 -8.20 14.27
C ASP A 3 2.39 -6.77 13.73
N LEU A 4 2.85 -5.80 14.53
CA LEU A 4 2.84 -4.39 14.17
C LEU A 4 4.28 -3.87 13.95
N PRO A 5 4.48 -2.91 13.03
CA PRO A 5 3.46 -2.31 12.16
C PRO A 5 2.98 -3.24 11.04
N MET A 6 1.70 -3.12 10.66
CA MET A 6 1.16 -3.71 9.43
C MET A 6 1.44 -2.79 8.23
N LEU A 7 1.83 -3.36 7.09
CA LEU A 7 1.87 -2.64 5.82
C LEU A 7 0.54 -2.81 5.09
N VAL A 8 -0.13 -1.70 4.79
CA VAL A 8 -1.38 -1.65 4.04
C VAL A 8 -1.13 -0.95 2.72
N THR A 9 -1.42 -1.60 1.61
CA THR A 9 -1.19 -1.05 0.28
C THR A 9 -2.38 -1.18 -0.64
N ALA A 10 -2.40 -0.37 -1.68
CA ALA A 10 -3.28 -0.50 -2.84
C ALA A 10 -2.54 0.02 -4.08
N ASP A 11 -3.05 -0.26 -5.29
CA ASP A 11 -2.37 0.19 -6.52
C ASP A 11 -2.42 1.71 -6.71
N SER A 12 -3.57 2.34 -6.40
CA SER A 12 -3.80 3.78 -6.61
C SER A 12 -3.69 4.61 -5.33
N ASN A 13 -3.28 5.88 -5.46
CA ASN A 13 -3.25 6.81 -4.33
C ASN A 13 -4.63 7.02 -3.70
N THR A 14 -5.69 7.06 -4.51
CA THR A 14 -7.07 7.24 -4.05
C THR A 14 -7.51 6.08 -3.15
N ALA A 15 -7.20 4.84 -3.52
CA ALA A 15 -7.51 3.67 -2.70
C ALA A 15 -6.75 3.73 -1.36
N VAL A 16 -5.45 4.03 -1.40
CA VAL A 16 -4.65 4.20 -0.16
C VAL A 16 -5.21 5.29 0.74
N ASP A 17 -5.62 6.44 0.19
CA ASP A 17 -6.15 7.55 0.97
C ASP A 17 -7.54 7.24 1.57
N ASN A 18 -8.33 6.39 0.90
CA ASN A 18 -9.58 5.85 1.46
C ASN A 18 -9.30 4.91 2.64
N LEU A 19 -8.32 4.03 2.52
CA LEU A 19 -7.86 3.16 3.62
C LEU A 19 -7.36 3.98 4.81
N VAL A 20 -6.49 4.98 4.58
CA VAL A 20 -5.99 5.88 5.62
C VAL A 20 -7.14 6.57 6.37
N LYS A 21 -8.13 7.07 5.62
CA LYS A 21 -9.32 7.73 6.21
C LYS A 21 -10.17 6.77 7.03
N GLY A 22 -10.33 5.52 6.58
CA GLY A 22 -11.06 4.49 7.31
C GLY A 22 -10.34 4.07 8.59
N ILE A 23 -9.07 3.68 8.46
CA ILE A 23 -8.24 3.18 9.56
C ILE A 23 -7.98 4.28 10.59
N GLY A 24 -7.78 5.54 10.18
CA GLY A 24 -7.59 6.66 11.09
C GLY A 24 -8.75 6.89 12.08
N LYS A 25 -9.96 6.41 11.77
CA LYS A 25 -11.12 6.48 12.68
C LYS A 25 -11.10 5.43 13.78
N THR A 26 -10.24 4.41 13.67
CA THR A 26 -10.14 3.31 14.65
C THR A 26 -9.31 3.67 15.89
N GLY A 27 -8.58 4.79 15.85
CA GLY A 27 -7.65 5.20 16.90
C GLY A 27 -6.23 4.65 16.75
N LEU A 28 -5.97 3.80 15.74
CA LEU A 28 -4.63 3.33 15.42
C LEU A 28 -3.72 4.45 14.91
N LYS A 29 -2.42 4.36 15.21
CA LYS A 29 -1.39 5.26 14.69
C LYS A 29 -1.07 4.92 13.23
N VAL A 30 -1.75 5.62 12.33
CA VAL A 30 -1.59 5.47 10.88
C VAL A 30 -0.55 6.45 10.34
N VAL A 31 0.34 5.96 9.48
CA VAL A 31 1.30 6.76 8.71
C VAL A 31 1.10 6.50 7.23
N ARG A 32 0.85 7.57 6.45
CA ARG A 32 0.74 7.53 4.99
C ARG A 32 2.08 7.89 4.36
N VAL A 33 2.70 6.95 3.66
CA VAL A 33 3.97 7.13 2.93
C VAL A 33 3.67 7.33 1.46
N GLY A 34 4.13 8.44 0.89
CA GLY A 34 3.94 8.80 -0.51
C GLY A 34 4.44 10.22 -0.78
N ARG A 35 4.40 10.61 -2.06
CA ARG A 35 4.69 11.98 -2.48
C ARG A 35 3.62 12.94 -1.91
N PRO A 36 3.97 14.02 -1.20
CA PRO A 36 2.99 14.93 -0.59
C PRO A 36 1.94 15.49 -1.57
N GLU A 37 2.34 15.73 -2.81
CA GLU A 37 1.49 16.19 -3.91
C GLU A 37 0.47 15.14 -4.39
N SER A 38 0.70 13.86 -4.07
CA SER A 38 -0.17 12.74 -4.43
C SER A 38 -1.12 12.31 -3.30
N ILE A 39 -1.08 13.00 -2.15
CA ILE A 39 -1.90 12.70 -0.96
C ILE A 39 -3.05 13.71 -0.88
N ARG A 40 -4.28 13.19 -0.74
CA ARG A 40 -5.50 13.99 -0.63
C ARG A 40 -5.48 14.87 0.63
N GLU A 41 -5.99 16.10 0.51
CA GLU A 41 -5.93 17.13 1.55
C GLU A 41 -6.47 16.67 2.91
N ASP A 42 -7.60 15.95 2.91
CA ASP A 42 -8.28 15.49 4.12
C ASP A 42 -7.53 14.37 4.89
N VAL A 43 -6.47 13.80 4.31
CA VAL A 43 -5.61 12.79 4.95
C VAL A 43 -4.14 13.23 5.06
N LYS A 44 -3.78 14.46 4.67
CA LYS A 44 -2.41 14.98 4.76
C LYS A 44 -1.84 14.95 6.17
N GLN A 45 -2.67 15.07 7.20
CA GLN A 45 -2.27 14.94 8.60
C GLN A 45 -1.57 13.60 8.92
N TYR A 46 -1.87 12.53 8.16
CA TYR A 46 -1.23 11.21 8.29
C TYR A 46 0.07 11.07 7.48
N ALA A 47 0.41 12.03 6.61
CA ALA A 47 1.55 11.91 5.70
C ALA A 47 2.90 11.86 6.44
N LEU A 48 3.82 10.98 6.08
CA LEU A 48 5.09 10.86 6.82
C LEU A 48 5.93 12.14 6.76
N ASP A 49 5.93 12.91 5.67
CA ASP A 49 6.57 14.24 5.48
C ASP A 49 7.86 14.50 6.31
N GLY A 50 8.86 13.61 6.19
CA GLY A 50 10.14 13.72 6.91
C GLY A 50 10.09 13.44 8.43
N ARG A 51 8.91 13.11 8.98
CA ARG A 51 8.64 12.82 10.39
C ARG A 51 8.98 11.37 10.74
N TRP A 52 10.25 10.98 10.58
CA TRP A 52 10.76 9.62 10.85
C TRP A 52 10.41 9.05 12.23
N LYS A 53 10.18 9.93 13.23
CA LYS A 53 9.75 9.53 14.57
C LYS A 53 8.35 8.90 14.60
N GLU A 54 7.48 9.32 13.68
CA GLU A 54 6.11 8.78 13.58
C GLU A 54 6.11 7.37 12.99
N LEU A 55 7.00 7.10 12.01
CA LEU A 55 7.14 5.76 11.43
C LEU A 55 7.50 4.70 12.49
N LYS A 56 8.33 5.06 13.49
CA LYS A 56 8.70 4.15 14.59
C LYS A 56 7.56 3.84 15.54
N LYS A 57 6.53 4.69 15.59
CA LYS A 57 5.36 4.54 16.46
C LYS A 57 4.13 4.07 15.70
N ALA A 58 4.23 3.92 14.38
CA ALA A 58 3.13 3.51 13.53
C ALA A 58 2.67 2.11 13.91
N GLU A 59 1.37 1.93 13.96
CA GLU A 59 0.72 0.62 14.03
C GLU A 59 0.34 0.17 12.62
N VAL A 60 0.04 1.13 11.74
CA VAL A 60 -0.27 0.89 10.34
C VAL A 60 0.52 1.85 9.46
N VAL A 61 1.19 1.31 8.44
CA VAL A 61 1.87 2.08 7.40
C VAL A 61 1.11 1.88 6.10
N CYS A 62 0.60 2.97 5.52
CA CYS A 62 -0.14 2.96 4.26
C CYS A 62 0.73 3.51 3.12
N ALA A 63 0.82 2.80 2.00
CA ALA A 63 1.54 3.25 0.80
C ALA A 63 0.88 2.69 -0.46
N THR A 64 1.20 3.20 -1.65
CA THR A 64 0.87 2.46 -2.87
C THR A 64 1.77 1.22 -2.98
N CYS A 65 1.38 0.20 -3.75
CA CYS A 65 2.20 -1.01 -3.96
C CYS A 65 3.64 -0.63 -4.38
N ILE A 66 3.78 0.22 -5.40
CA ILE A 66 5.08 0.74 -5.83
C ILE A 66 5.68 1.71 -4.79
N GLY A 67 4.87 2.54 -4.14
CA GLY A 67 5.34 3.46 -3.10
C GLY A 67 5.97 2.75 -1.90
N ALA A 68 5.60 1.49 -1.66
CA ALA A 68 6.20 0.64 -0.65
C ALA A 68 7.67 0.28 -0.96
N SER A 69 8.18 0.51 -2.17
CA SER A 69 9.61 0.35 -2.53
C SER A 69 10.52 1.49 -2.02
N GLY A 70 9.95 2.58 -1.50
CA GLY A 70 10.74 3.75 -1.06
C GLY A 70 11.74 3.44 0.05
N THR A 71 12.93 4.06 -0.03
CA THR A 71 14.05 3.86 0.92
C THR A 71 13.70 4.20 2.37
N THR A 72 12.66 5.03 2.54
CA THR A 72 12.04 5.34 3.82
C THR A 72 11.66 4.11 4.64
N LEU A 73 11.31 3.02 3.97
CA LEU A 73 10.86 1.79 4.61
C LEU A 73 11.97 0.74 4.79
N ASP A 74 13.21 1.01 4.38
CA ASP A 74 14.29 0.00 4.37
C ASP A 74 14.68 -0.51 5.76
N LYS A 75 14.42 0.30 6.79
CA LYS A 75 14.71 -0.05 8.19
C LYS A 75 13.52 -0.71 8.90
N VAL A 76 12.43 -0.99 8.19
CA VAL A 76 11.20 -1.59 8.74
C VAL A 76 10.90 -2.86 7.97
N ARG A 77 10.60 -3.93 8.71
CA ARG A 77 10.10 -5.21 8.18
C ARG A 77 8.61 -5.28 8.48
N PHE A 78 7.85 -5.83 7.55
CA PHE A 78 6.40 -5.99 7.70
C PHE A 78 6.06 -7.47 7.56
N SER A 79 5.89 -8.17 8.70
CA SER A 79 5.49 -9.58 8.68
C SER A 79 4.03 -9.75 8.27
N THR A 80 3.18 -8.73 8.45
CA THR A 80 1.82 -8.70 7.91
C THR A 80 1.68 -7.63 6.84
N VAL A 81 1.23 -8.04 5.65
CA VAL A 81 0.97 -7.17 4.50
C VAL A 81 -0.46 -7.35 4.04
N LEU A 82 -1.19 -6.24 3.91
CA LEU A 82 -2.52 -6.18 3.30
C LEU A 82 -2.42 -5.44 1.96
N ILE A 83 -3.00 -6.02 0.91
CA ILE A 83 -3.12 -5.38 -0.41
C ILE A 83 -4.61 -5.27 -0.74
N ASP A 84 -5.13 -4.06 -0.76
CA ASP A 84 -6.49 -3.73 -1.21
C ASP A 84 -6.50 -3.43 -2.71
N GLU A 85 -7.67 -3.61 -3.34
CA GLU A 85 -7.83 -3.55 -4.80
C GLU A 85 -6.78 -4.40 -5.53
N CYS A 86 -6.46 -5.58 -4.98
CA CYS A 86 -5.34 -6.40 -5.46
C CYS A 86 -5.53 -6.88 -6.90
N THR A 87 -6.78 -6.99 -7.37
CA THR A 87 -7.14 -7.34 -8.76
C THR A 87 -6.85 -6.22 -9.75
N GLN A 88 -6.56 -4.99 -9.29
CA GLN A 88 -6.15 -3.87 -10.14
C GLN A 88 -4.62 -3.67 -10.20
N ALA A 89 -3.87 -4.41 -9.38
CA ALA A 89 -2.41 -4.33 -9.36
C ALA A 89 -1.81 -5.39 -10.29
N ALA A 90 -0.87 -5.00 -11.15
CA ALA A 90 -0.04 -5.98 -11.84
C ALA A 90 0.72 -6.84 -10.81
N GLU A 91 0.92 -8.14 -11.09
CA GLU A 91 1.55 -9.08 -10.14
C GLU A 91 2.91 -8.55 -9.63
N SER A 92 3.72 -8.00 -10.55
CA SER A 92 5.00 -7.38 -10.22
C SER A 92 4.91 -6.23 -9.21
N ALA A 93 3.83 -5.44 -9.25
CA ALA A 93 3.58 -4.37 -8.29
C ALA A 93 3.15 -4.94 -6.93
N ALA A 94 2.28 -5.95 -6.91
CA ALA A 94 1.83 -6.62 -5.69
C ALA A 94 2.98 -7.32 -4.94
N LEU A 95 4.00 -7.80 -5.65
CA LEU A 95 5.19 -8.40 -5.05
C LEU A 95 6.05 -7.39 -4.26
N VAL A 96 6.01 -6.10 -4.59
CA VAL A 96 6.81 -5.07 -3.90
C VAL A 96 6.56 -5.02 -2.39
N PRO A 97 5.31 -4.85 -1.89
CA PRO A 97 5.06 -4.87 -0.46
C PRO A 97 5.27 -6.26 0.17
N ILE A 98 5.01 -7.35 -0.56
CA ILE A 98 5.24 -8.73 -0.07
C ILE A 98 6.73 -8.97 0.21
N ALA A 99 7.60 -8.47 -0.65
CA ALA A 99 9.06 -8.58 -0.52
C ALA A 99 9.63 -7.85 0.72
N ARG A 100 8.83 -7.08 1.45
CA ARG A 100 9.25 -6.38 2.69
C ARG A 100 9.33 -7.27 3.94
N GLY A 101 9.41 -8.58 3.75
CA GLY A 101 9.53 -9.57 4.83
C GLY A 101 8.19 -10.15 5.28
N CYS A 102 7.22 -10.17 4.38
CA CYS A 102 5.88 -10.70 4.64
C CYS A 102 5.92 -12.18 5.04
N GLN A 103 5.15 -12.52 6.07
CA GLN A 103 4.88 -13.88 6.55
C GLN A 103 3.37 -14.18 6.49
N GLN A 104 2.54 -13.15 6.61
CA GLN A 104 1.10 -13.19 6.43
C GLN A 104 0.68 -12.14 5.39
N CYS A 105 0.17 -12.61 4.25
CA CYS A 105 -0.37 -11.76 3.21
C CYS A 105 -1.90 -11.82 3.21
N ILE A 106 -2.56 -10.67 3.14
CA ILE A 106 -4.00 -10.51 3.05
C ILE A 106 -4.29 -9.77 1.74
N LEU A 107 -4.92 -10.46 0.78
CA LEU A 107 -5.28 -9.89 -0.51
C LEU A 107 -6.79 -9.62 -0.52
N ILE A 108 -7.17 -8.38 -0.83
CA ILE A 108 -8.56 -7.94 -0.94
C ILE A 108 -8.73 -7.38 -2.34
N GLY A 109 -9.72 -7.88 -3.07
CA GLY A 109 -10.04 -7.45 -4.42
C GLY A 109 -11.31 -8.13 -4.90
N ASP A 110 -11.78 -7.69 -6.07
CA ASP A 110 -12.96 -8.23 -6.73
C ASP A 110 -12.62 -8.45 -8.21
N GLN A 111 -12.55 -9.72 -8.62
CA GLN A 111 -12.19 -10.11 -9.98
C GLN A 111 -13.28 -9.74 -11.01
N CYS A 112 -14.47 -9.33 -10.57
CA CYS A 112 -15.52 -8.82 -11.43
C CYS A 112 -15.42 -7.30 -11.67
N GLN A 113 -14.48 -6.61 -11.02
CA GLN A 113 -14.19 -5.19 -11.23
C GLN A 113 -13.06 -4.99 -12.26
N LEU A 114 -12.45 -3.81 -12.29
CA LEU A 114 -11.43 -3.47 -13.30
C LEU A 114 -10.18 -4.35 -13.14
N PRO A 115 -9.57 -4.84 -14.24
CA PRO A 115 -8.26 -5.47 -14.22
C PRO A 115 -7.14 -4.41 -14.14
N PRO A 116 -5.87 -4.82 -13.99
CA PRO A 116 -4.72 -3.93 -14.10
C PRO A 116 -4.67 -3.26 -15.48
N THR A 117 -4.23 -2.00 -15.52
CA THR A 117 -4.08 -1.28 -16.79
C THR A 117 -2.74 -1.61 -17.44
N VAL A 118 -2.75 -2.41 -18.51
CA VAL A 118 -1.58 -2.70 -19.35
C VAL A 118 -1.68 -1.94 -20.67
N LEU A 119 -0.71 -1.07 -20.94
CA LEU A 119 -0.71 -0.23 -22.15
C LEU A 119 -0.16 -0.95 -23.39
N SER A 120 0.56 -2.05 -23.20
CA SER A 120 1.21 -2.79 -24.29
C SER A 120 0.37 -3.99 -24.65
N ASP A 121 -0.13 -4.03 -25.88
CA ASP A 121 -0.85 -5.19 -26.42
C ASP A 121 -0.02 -6.47 -26.32
N VAL A 122 1.30 -6.38 -26.49
CA VAL A 122 2.20 -7.54 -26.35
C VAL A 122 2.19 -8.05 -24.91
N ALA A 123 2.29 -7.16 -23.92
CA ALA A 123 2.28 -7.57 -22.52
C ALA A 123 0.91 -8.08 -22.06
N GLU A 124 -0.17 -7.51 -22.59
CA GLU A 124 -1.54 -7.97 -22.35
C GLU A 124 -1.73 -9.40 -22.88
N ASN A 125 -1.29 -9.66 -24.12
CA ASN A 125 -1.36 -11.01 -24.73
C ASN A 125 -0.48 -12.04 -24.02
N GLU A 126 0.52 -11.60 -23.24
CA GLU A 126 1.36 -12.45 -22.39
C GLU A 126 0.84 -12.52 -20.93
N ASN A 127 -0.41 -12.09 -20.70
CA ASN A 127 -1.17 -12.18 -19.44
C ASN A 127 -0.63 -11.30 -18.29
N LEU A 128 0.01 -10.17 -18.59
CA LEU A 128 0.41 -9.23 -17.54
C LEU A 128 -0.80 -8.53 -16.87
N GLY A 129 -1.93 -8.47 -17.56
CA GLY A 129 -3.18 -7.84 -17.10
C GLY A 129 -4.21 -8.81 -16.53
N GLU A 130 -3.88 -10.10 -16.36
CA GLU A 130 -4.77 -11.13 -15.80
C GLU A 130 -4.38 -11.54 -14.37
#